data_AF-A0A2V5VSM3-F1
#
_entry.id   AF-A0A2V5VSM3-F1
#
_cell.length_a   1.000
_cell.length_b   1.000
_cell.length_c   1.000
_cell.angle_alpha   90.00
_cell.angle_beta   90.00
_cell.angle_gamma   90.00
#
_symmetry.space_group_name_H-M   'P 1'
#
loop_
_entity.id
_entity.type
_entity.pdbx_description
1 polymer ?
#
loop_
_entity_poly.entity_id
_entity_poly.type
_entity_poly.pdbx_seq_one_letter_code
_entity_poly.pdbx_strand_id
1 'polypeptide(L)'
;MDAALKRHPLLVTALAPVIPHLLGSAFNIWYNMTVVDPLLIAAGLKQRFIDTVIVWNPIAYLAAVAIWTYLILSLRPAFQRLRRAENVPADQLNRDRRRLVHLPWYGAAISGASWLLGAIAFLVSLAITGRPMNAQLFWHLPISFGISGFIATTQGFFVIEWATQWGLFPLFFQDARPDRLKGIRPISLRMRGFMWAVSASVCPIGSLLLLLFAPPSPGTNPLLFGVFVGVIGVAFALFSALLIGRSVAEPVDELREAAQAVTQGRLDVQVPLRRADEFGALIGEFNLMVTGLREKEQLRQTFGAHVGRKAAEEILTRDPGLGGTEQEITVMFVDIRSF
;
A
#
# COMPACT_ATOMS: atom_id res chain seq x y z
N MET A 1 1.79 17.57 0.47
CA MET A 1 0.86 16.45 0.19
C MET A 1 0.01 16.13 1.43
N ASP A 2 0.59 16.14 2.62
CA ASP A 2 -0.08 15.80 3.89
C ASP A 2 -1.30 16.67 4.24
N ALA A 3 -1.26 17.97 3.92
CA ALA A 3 -2.41 18.86 4.12
C ALA A 3 -3.60 18.51 3.22
N ALA A 4 -3.35 18.04 1.99
CA ALA A 4 -4.39 17.64 1.04
C ALA A 4 -5.00 16.28 1.42
N LEU A 5 -4.17 15.32 1.86
CA LEU A 5 -4.63 14.02 2.37
C LEU A 5 -5.56 14.17 3.57
N LYS A 6 -5.24 15.07 4.51
CA LYS A 6 -6.09 15.32 5.67
C LYS A 6 -7.42 15.98 5.30
N ARG A 7 -7.44 16.87 4.30
CA ARG A 7 -8.66 17.59 3.88
C ARG A 7 -9.58 16.78 2.97
N HIS A 8 -9.01 16.02 2.03
CA HIS A 8 -9.78 15.32 0.99
C HIS A 8 -9.29 13.88 0.76
N PRO A 9 -9.34 12.98 1.77
CA PRO A 9 -8.76 11.65 1.68
C PRO A 9 -9.37 10.80 0.56
N LEU A 10 -10.71 10.81 0.40
CA LEU A 10 -11.37 10.09 -0.69
C LEU A 10 -10.93 10.57 -2.09
N LEU A 11 -10.73 11.87 -2.28
CA LEU A 11 -10.29 12.43 -3.55
C LEU A 11 -8.84 12.00 -3.85
N VAL A 12 -7.96 12.07 -2.86
CA VAL A 12 -6.56 11.66 -3.03
C VAL A 12 -6.48 10.17 -3.35
N THR A 13 -7.25 9.31 -2.67
CA THR A 13 -7.32 7.88 -3.01
C THR A 13 -7.91 7.65 -4.41
N ALA A 14 -8.92 8.42 -4.82
CA ALA A 14 -9.48 8.33 -6.18
C ALA A 14 -8.45 8.67 -7.27
N LEU A 15 -7.61 9.68 -7.04
CA LEU A 15 -6.60 10.14 -8.00
C LEU A 15 -5.29 9.34 -7.96
N ALA A 16 -5.08 8.53 -6.93
CA ALA A 16 -3.87 7.74 -6.72
C ALA A 16 -3.38 6.93 -7.95
N PRO A 17 -4.26 6.26 -8.74
CA PRO A 17 -3.79 5.46 -9.88
C PRO A 17 -3.42 6.29 -11.12
N VAL A 18 -3.82 7.57 -11.19
CA VAL A 18 -3.79 8.37 -12.42
C VAL A 18 -2.37 8.57 -12.94
N ILE A 19 -1.46 9.08 -12.10
CA ILE A 19 -0.08 9.40 -12.51
C ILE A 19 0.67 8.14 -12.98
N PRO A 20 0.70 7.03 -12.20
CA PRO A 20 1.35 5.79 -12.64
C PRO A 20 0.88 5.30 -14.01
N HIS A 21 -0.43 5.40 -14.31
CA HIS A 21 -1.00 4.90 -15.56
C HIS A 21 -0.80 5.86 -16.72
N LEU A 22 -0.80 7.18 -16.49
CA LEU A 22 -0.41 8.15 -17.51
C LEU A 22 1.04 7.94 -17.94
N LEU A 23 1.95 7.74 -16.98
CA LEU A 23 3.36 7.47 -17.27
C LEU A 23 3.55 6.13 -18.00
N GLY A 24 2.89 5.06 -17.53
CA GLY A 24 2.96 3.75 -18.15
C GLY A 24 2.47 3.75 -19.60
N SER A 25 1.35 4.42 -19.88
CA SER A 25 0.82 4.50 -21.25
C SER A 25 1.59 5.45 -22.15
N ALA A 26 2.07 6.58 -21.63
CA ALA A 26 2.96 7.45 -22.39
C ALA A 26 4.22 6.69 -22.83
N PHE A 27 4.82 5.93 -21.90
CA PHE A 27 5.95 5.07 -22.19
C PHE A 27 5.61 3.98 -23.22
N ASN A 28 4.48 3.29 -23.06
CA ASN A 28 4.08 2.22 -23.99
C ASN A 28 3.81 2.73 -25.40
N ILE A 29 3.09 3.86 -25.53
CA ILE A 29 2.79 4.49 -26.82
C ILE A 29 4.10 4.90 -27.50
N TRP A 30 4.98 5.58 -26.76
CA TRP A 30 6.27 6.00 -27.28
C TRP A 30 7.14 4.81 -27.72
N TYR A 31 7.22 3.76 -26.90
CA TYR A 31 7.92 2.53 -27.22
C TYR A 31 7.38 1.91 -28.51
N ASN A 32 6.06 1.77 -28.62
CA ASN A 32 5.43 1.16 -29.78
C ASN A 32 5.61 2.01 -31.05
N MET A 33 5.54 3.33 -30.96
CA MET A 33 5.83 4.22 -32.08
C MET A 33 7.29 4.12 -32.57
N THR A 34 8.21 3.75 -31.67
CA THR A 34 9.64 3.70 -31.98
C THR A 34 10.09 2.33 -32.47
N VAL A 35 9.58 1.25 -31.87
CA VAL A 35 10.02 -0.14 -32.08
C VAL A 35 9.01 -0.96 -32.87
N VAL A 36 7.71 -0.74 -32.67
CA VAL A 36 6.66 -1.52 -33.33
C VAL A 36 6.25 -0.91 -34.67
N ASP A 37 6.19 0.42 -34.79
CA ASP A 37 5.86 1.11 -36.05
C ASP A 37 6.70 0.63 -37.25
N PRO A 38 8.04 0.45 -37.15
CA PRO A 38 8.85 -0.07 -38.25
C PRO A 38 8.53 -1.52 -38.66
N LEU A 39 7.89 -2.30 -37.77
CA LEU A 39 7.48 -3.68 -38.05
C LEU A 39 6.17 -3.75 -38.87
N LEU A 40 5.42 -2.65 -38.97
CA LEU A 40 4.12 -2.56 -39.66
C LEU A 40 4.29 -2.25 -41.15
N ILE A 41 5.00 -3.13 -41.86
CA ILE A 41 5.44 -2.92 -43.26
C ILE A 41 4.26 -2.93 -44.26
N ALA A 42 3.25 -3.77 -44.04
CA ALA A 42 2.14 -3.90 -44.98
C ALA A 42 1.24 -2.65 -44.98
N ALA A 43 0.82 -2.21 -46.17
CA ALA A 43 -0.02 -1.03 -46.34
C ALA A 43 -1.31 -1.13 -45.51
N GLY A 44 -1.60 -0.08 -44.74
CA GLY A 44 -2.78 0.01 -43.88
C GLY A 44 -2.60 -0.56 -42.46
N LEU A 45 -1.57 -1.37 -42.17
CA LEU A 45 -1.33 -1.86 -40.80
C LEU A 45 -0.99 -0.73 -39.83
N LYS A 46 -0.16 0.22 -40.25
CA LYS A 46 0.17 1.42 -39.47
C LYS A 46 -1.07 2.25 -39.13
N GLN A 47 -1.93 2.50 -40.12
CA GLN A 47 -3.17 3.23 -39.88
C GLN A 47 -4.07 2.46 -38.91
N ARG A 48 -4.23 1.15 -39.10
CA ARG A 48 -5.02 0.30 -38.18
C ARG A 48 -4.47 0.33 -36.76
N PHE A 49 -3.16 0.32 -36.59
CA PHE A 49 -2.51 0.46 -35.29
C PHE A 49 -2.88 1.78 -34.62
N ILE A 50 -2.74 2.90 -35.33
CA ILE A 50 -3.09 4.25 -34.84
C ILE A 50 -4.58 4.34 -34.50
N ASP A 51 -5.46 3.85 -35.38
CA ASP A 51 -6.90 3.82 -35.13
C ASP A 51 -7.23 3.01 -33.87
N THR A 52 -6.50 1.91 -33.64
CA THR A 52 -6.65 1.09 -32.43
C THR A 52 -6.22 1.87 -31.19
N VAL A 53 -5.11 2.62 -31.23
CA VAL A 53 -4.70 3.51 -30.12
C VAL A 53 -5.79 4.53 -29.81
N ILE A 54 -6.33 5.20 -30.84
CA ILE A 54 -7.32 6.27 -30.70
C ILE A 54 -8.65 5.73 -30.14
N VAL A 55 -9.08 4.53 -30.54
CA VAL A 55 -10.36 3.96 -30.11
C VAL A 55 -10.23 3.21 -28.78
N TRP A 56 -9.19 2.39 -28.62
CA TRP A 56 -9.02 1.53 -27.45
C TRP A 56 -8.76 2.33 -26.18
N ASN A 57 -7.86 3.32 -26.23
CA ASN A 57 -7.43 4.04 -25.03
C ASN A 57 -8.61 4.75 -24.34
N PRO A 58 -9.47 5.54 -25.02
CA PRO A 58 -10.64 6.12 -24.38
C PRO A 58 -11.58 5.08 -23.78
N ILE A 59 -11.87 3.98 -24.49
CA ILE A 59 -12.74 2.92 -23.98
C ILE A 59 -12.16 2.30 -22.71
N ALA A 60 -10.89 1.89 -22.75
CA ALA A 60 -10.22 1.25 -21.63
C ALA A 60 -10.11 2.20 -20.42
N TYR A 61 -9.71 3.45 -20.64
CA TYR A 61 -9.59 4.44 -19.56
C TYR A 61 -10.93 4.82 -18.97
N LEU A 62 -11.96 5.10 -19.77
CA LEU A 62 -13.28 5.46 -19.27
C LEU A 62 -13.89 4.31 -18.47
N ALA A 63 -13.75 3.07 -18.94
CA ALA A 63 -14.20 1.89 -18.21
C ALA A 63 -13.43 1.74 -16.87
N ALA A 64 -12.11 1.81 -16.89
CA ALA A 64 -11.28 1.68 -15.68
C ALA A 64 -11.58 2.80 -14.66
N VAL A 65 -11.68 4.04 -15.13
CA VAL A 65 -12.01 5.21 -14.29
C VAL A 65 -13.42 5.10 -13.72
N ALA A 66 -14.41 4.66 -14.51
CA ALA A 66 -15.78 4.47 -14.04
C ALA A 66 -15.85 3.40 -12.94
N ILE A 67 -15.23 2.24 -13.15
CA ILE A 67 -15.18 1.16 -12.16
C ILE A 67 -14.46 1.63 -10.88
N TRP A 68 -13.28 2.23 -11.03
CA TRP A 68 -12.49 2.73 -9.90
C TRP A 68 -13.24 3.81 -9.10
N THR A 69 -13.84 4.78 -9.79
CA THR A 69 -14.61 5.86 -9.17
C THR A 69 -15.83 5.31 -8.45
N TYR A 70 -16.53 4.33 -9.04
CA TYR A 70 -17.64 3.65 -8.38
C TYR A 70 -17.18 2.97 -7.08
N LEU A 71 -16.05 2.25 -7.08
CA LEU A 71 -15.50 1.61 -5.89
C LEU A 71 -15.20 2.64 -4.79
N ILE A 72 -14.56 3.77 -5.12
CA ILE A 72 -14.24 4.81 -4.14
C ILE A 72 -15.50 5.53 -3.64
N LEU A 73 -16.44 5.88 -4.52
CA LEU A 73 -17.70 6.53 -4.14
C LEU A 73 -18.59 5.61 -3.31
N SER A 74 -18.48 4.29 -3.45
CA SER A 74 -19.20 3.34 -2.60
C SER A 74 -18.85 3.45 -1.10
N LEU A 75 -17.65 3.99 -0.78
CA LEU A 75 -17.19 4.23 0.59
C LEU A 75 -17.67 5.58 1.15
N ARG A 76 -18.22 6.46 0.30
CA ARG A 76 -18.64 7.81 0.68
C ARG A 76 -19.69 7.85 1.79
N PRO A 77 -20.74 6.99 1.82
CA PRO A 77 -21.75 7.03 2.87
C PRO A 77 -21.16 6.76 4.27
N ALA A 78 -20.36 5.70 4.41
CA ALA A 78 -19.69 5.36 5.66
C ALA A 78 -18.67 6.44 6.07
N PHE A 79 -17.89 6.94 5.10
CA PHE A 79 -16.94 8.03 5.33
C PHE A 79 -17.63 9.30 5.88
N GLN A 80 -18.77 9.69 5.31
CA GLN A 80 -19.50 10.88 5.75
C GLN A 80 -20.08 10.72 7.16
N ARG A 81 -20.62 9.54 7.50
CA ARG A 81 -21.13 9.24 8.84
C ARG A 81 -20.02 9.25 9.88
N LEU A 82 -18.92 8.55 9.63
CA LEU A 82 -17.76 8.51 10.54
C LEU A 82 -17.18 9.92 10.77
N ARG A 83 -17.10 10.76 9.72
CA ARG A 83 -16.62 12.13 9.86
C ARG A 83 -17.52 13.02 10.71
N ARG A 84 -18.82 12.70 10.80
CA ARG A 84 -19.79 13.37 11.67
C ARG A 84 -19.89 12.72 13.05
N ALA A 85 -19.03 11.75 13.36
CA ALA A 85 -19.12 10.91 14.55
C ALA A 85 -20.48 10.19 14.70
N GLU A 86 -21.15 9.91 13.57
CA GLU A 86 -22.38 9.11 13.54
C GLU A 86 -22.05 7.62 13.54
N ASN A 87 -22.92 6.81 14.17
CA ASN A 87 -22.75 5.37 14.23
C ASN A 87 -22.96 4.72 12.86
N VAL A 88 -22.05 3.82 12.46
CA VAL A 88 -22.16 3.02 11.24
C VAL A 88 -22.44 1.58 11.65
N PRO A 89 -23.46 0.91 11.08
CA PRO A 89 -23.76 -0.48 11.40
C PRO A 89 -22.51 -1.37 11.29
N ALA A 90 -22.25 -2.20 12.31
CA ALA A 90 -21.01 -2.98 12.43
C ALA A 90 -20.73 -3.84 11.19
N ASP A 91 -21.77 -4.46 10.61
CA ASP A 91 -21.63 -5.27 9.40
C ASP A 91 -21.23 -4.45 8.16
N GLN A 92 -21.73 -3.22 8.05
CA GLN A 92 -21.33 -2.31 6.98
C GLN A 92 -19.89 -1.84 7.20
N LEU A 93 -19.56 -1.40 8.41
CA LEU A 93 -18.23 -0.91 8.76
C LEU A 93 -17.15 -1.98 8.56
N ASN A 94 -17.40 -3.22 8.97
CA ASN A 94 -16.47 -4.33 8.78
C ASN A 94 -16.28 -4.70 7.29
N ARG A 95 -17.34 -4.59 6.47
CA ARG A 95 -17.23 -4.76 5.02
C ARG A 95 -16.37 -3.65 4.39
N ASP A 96 -16.59 -2.41 4.78
CA ASP A 96 -15.83 -1.27 4.25
C ASP A 96 -14.36 -1.31 4.70
N ARG A 97 -14.10 -1.69 5.95
CA ARG A 97 -12.74 -1.95 6.47
C ARG A 97 -11.99 -3.00 5.65
N ARG A 98 -12.62 -4.13 5.34
CA ARG A 98 -12.01 -5.17 4.46
C ARG A 98 -11.75 -4.61 3.05
N ARG A 99 -12.71 -3.90 2.48
CA ARG A 99 -12.56 -3.26 1.16
C ARG A 99 -11.39 -2.29 1.14
N LEU A 100 -11.19 -1.48 2.18
CA LEU A 100 -10.06 -0.55 2.28
C LEU A 100 -8.72 -1.28 2.24
N VAL A 101 -8.58 -2.40 2.95
CA VAL A 101 -7.35 -3.23 2.89
C VAL A 101 -7.16 -3.84 1.49
N HIS A 102 -8.24 -4.15 0.78
CA HIS A 102 -8.21 -4.72 -0.58
C HIS A 102 -8.20 -3.70 -1.72
N LEU A 103 -8.35 -2.40 -1.46
CA LEU A 103 -8.36 -1.35 -2.51
C LEU A 103 -7.17 -1.43 -3.47
N PRO A 104 -5.92 -1.61 -3.00
CA PRO A 104 -4.77 -1.77 -3.89
C PRO A 104 -4.91 -2.97 -4.84
N TRP A 105 -5.49 -4.08 -4.36
CA TRP A 105 -5.74 -5.28 -5.18
C TRP A 105 -6.82 -5.04 -6.22
N TYR A 106 -7.89 -4.30 -5.89
CA TYR A 106 -8.89 -3.92 -6.88
C TYR A 106 -8.29 -3.02 -7.96
N GLY A 107 -7.49 -2.02 -7.57
CA GLY A 107 -6.76 -1.16 -8.51
C GLY A 107 -5.84 -1.98 -9.42
N ALA A 108 -5.10 -2.94 -8.85
CA ALA A 108 -4.23 -3.81 -9.61
C ALA A 108 -4.98 -4.75 -10.56
N ALA A 109 -6.13 -5.28 -10.15
CA ALA A 109 -6.97 -6.13 -11.01
C ALA A 109 -7.56 -5.35 -12.19
N ILE A 110 -8.07 -4.13 -11.94
CA ILE A 110 -8.57 -3.24 -12.99
C ILE A 110 -7.45 -2.92 -13.98
N SER A 111 -6.31 -2.44 -13.47
CA SER A 111 -5.13 -2.11 -14.27
C SER A 111 -4.64 -3.31 -15.08
N GLY A 112 -4.39 -4.44 -14.42
CA GLY A 112 -3.88 -5.66 -15.05
C GLY A 112 -4.80 -6.18 -16.14
N ALA A 113 -6.12 -6.15 -15.91
CA ALA A 113 -7.10 -6.51 -16.93
C ALA A 113 -7.06 -5.54 -18.13
N SER A 114 -7.01 -4.22 -17.89
CA SER A 114 -6.91 -3.22 -18.96
C SER A 114 -5.65 -3.39 -19.82
N TRP A 115 -4.50 -3.67 -19.21
CA TRP A 115 -3.24 -3.90 -19.93
C TRP A 115 -3.25 -5.21 -20.73
N LEU A 116 -3.74 -6.29 -20.14
CA LEU A 116 -3.85 -7.59 -20.81
C LEU A 116 -4.82 -7.51 -21.99
N LEU A 117 -6.01 -6.94 -21.78
CA LEU A 117 -6.99 -6.74 -22.84
C LEU A 117 -6.45 -5.82 -23.92
N GLY A 118 -5.64 -4.81 -23.57
CA GLY A 118 -4.96 -3.95 -24.54
C GLY A 118 -4.02 -4.75 -25.45
N ALA A 119 -3.15 -5.59 -24.88
CA ALA A 119 -2.25 -6.43 -25.68
C ALA A 119 -3.02 -7.32 -26.67
N ILE A 120 -4.13 -7.92 -26.21
CA ILE A 120 -5.00 -8.78 -27.04
C ILE A 120 -5.70 -7.94 -28.11
N ALA A 121 -6.32 -6.81 -27.73
CA ALA A 121 -7.09 -5.96 -28.63
C ALA A 121 -6.23 -5.45 -29.79
N PHE A 122 -4.98 -5.06 -29.52
CA PHE A 122 -4.06 -4.61 -30.57
C PHE A 122 -3.66 -5.75 -31.51
N LEU A 123 -3.28 -6.93 -30.99
CA LEU A 123 -2.95 -8.08 -31.85
C LEU A 123 -4.14 -8.52 -32.69
N VAL A 124 -5.33 -8.62 -32.10
CA VAL A 124 -6.56 -8.98 -32.80
C VAL A 124 -6.92 -7.93 -33.85
N SER A 125 -6.81 -6.64 -33.52
CA SER A 125 -7.10 -5.55 -34.45
C SER A 125 -6.21 -5.58 -35.69
N LEU A 126 -4.93 -5.93 -35.53
CA LEU A 126 -3.99 -6.09 -36.64
C LEU A 126 -4.28 -7.39 -37.42
N ALA A 127 -4.55 -8.50 -36.73
CA ALA A 127 -4.84 -9.78 -37.36
C ALA A 127 -6.10 -9.75 -38.25
N ILE A 128 -7.15 -9.03 -37.84
CA ILE A 128 -8.40 -8.90 -38.62
C ILE A 128 -8.17 -8.24 -39.99
N THR A 129 -7.09 -7.48 -40.18
CA THR A 129 -6.78 -6.89 -41.49
C THR A 129 -6.45 -7.93 -42.56
N GLY A 130 -6.13 -9.18 -42.18
CA GLY A 130 -5.73 -10.24 -43.09
C GLY A 130 -4.39 -9.97 -43.81
N ARG A 131 -3.65 -8.93 -43.39
CA ARG A 131 -2.37 -8.55 -43.99
C ARG A 131 -1.22 -9.38 -43.39
N PRO A 132 -0.16 -9.66 -44.17
CA PRO A 132 1.02 -10.33 -43.64
C PRO A 132 1.67 -9.48 -42.55
N MET A 133 1.90 -10.07 -41.38
CA MET A 133 2.52 -9.43 -40.23
C MET A 133 3.92 -10.01 -39.98
N ASN A 134 4.84 -9.16 -39.54
CA ASN A 134 6.16 -9.61 -39.12
C ASN A 134 6.04 -10.51 -37.87
N ALA A 135 6.70 -11.67 -37.87
CA ALA A 135 6.70 -12.61 -36.75
C ALA A 135 7.16 -11.96 -35.42
N GLN A 136 8.02 -10.94 -35.50
CA GLN A 136 8.51 -10.21 -34.33
C GLN A 136 7.41 -9.45 -33.57
N LEU A 137 6.32 -9.08 -34.24
CA LEU A 137 5.20 -8.36 -33.66
C LEU A 137 4.52 -9.17 -32.54
N PHE A 138 4.45 -10.50 -32.69
CA PHE A 138 3.75 -11.38 -31.76
C PHE A 138 4.41 -11.47 -30.37
N TRP A 139 5.66 -11.06 -30.24
CA TRP A 139 6.34 -11.00 -28.93
C TRP A 139 6.72 -9.57 -28.53
N HIS A 140 7.13 -8.70 -29.45
CA HIS A 140 7.41 -7.30 -29.11
C HIS A 140 6.19 -6.60 -28.50
N LEU A 141 5.03 -6.79 -29.11
CA LEU A 141 3.84 -6.09 -28.68
C LEU A 141 3.38 -6.58 -27.28
N PRO A 142 3.15 -7.88 -27.03
CA PRO A 142 2.74 -8.34 -25.69
C PRO A 142 3.78 -8.04 -24.60
N ILE A 143 5.08 -8.16 -24.90
CA ILE A 143 6.11 -7.84 -23.90
C ILE A 143 6.10 -6.34 -23.58
N SER A 144 5.91 -5.45 -24.57
CA SER A 144 5.82 -4.01 -24.31
C SER A 144 4.65 -3.65 -23.37
N PHE A 145 3.47 -4.24 -23.60
CA PHE A 145 2.29 -4.07 -22.75
C PHE A 145 2.51 -4.70 -21.38
N GLY A 146 3.18 -5.86 -21.32
CA GLY A 146 3.52 -6.53 -20.07
C GLY A 146 4.46 -5.70 -19.19
N ILE A 147 5.54 -5.15 -19.76
CA ILE A 147 6.51 -4.29 -19.07
C ILE A 147 5.82 -3.02 -18.56
N SER A 148 5.13 -2.30 -19.47
CA SER A 148 4.48 -1.03 -19.13
C SER A 148 3.35 -1.23 -18.13
N GLY A 149 2.57 -2.29 -18.31
CA GLY A 149 1.48 -2.67 -17.42
C GLY A 149 1.96 -3.12 -16.06
N PHE A 150 3.05 -3.88 -15.97
CA PHE A 150 3.62 -4.28 -14.68
C PHE A 150 4.13 -3.07 -13.89
N ILE A 151 4.85 -2.15 -14.54
CA ILE A 151 5.30 -0.90 -13.90
C ILE A 151 4.09 -0.08 -13.43
N ALA A 152 3.16 0.25 -14.32
CA ALA A 152 1.99 1.07 -13.98
C ALA A 152 1.14 0.47 -12.86
N THR A 153 0.94 -0.86 -12.89
CA THR A 153 0.17 -1.61 -11.88
C THR A 153 0.88 -1.62 -10.53
N THR A 154 2.18 -1.88 -10.51
CA THR A 154 2.97 -1.93 -9.27
C THR A 154 3.01 -0.57 -8.58
N GLN A 155 3.31 0.49 -9.34
CA GLN A 155 3.34 1.85 -8.81
C GLN A 155 1.94 2.30 -8.37
N GLY A 156 0.91 2.03 -9.18
CA GLY A 156 -0.49 2.30 -8.84
C GLY A 156 -0.92 1.61 -7.54
N PHE A 157 -0.58 0.33 -7.38
CA PHE A 157 -0.86 -0.44 -6.16
C PHE A 157 -0.33 0.28 -4.91
N PHE A 158 0.95 0.66 -4.89
CA PHE A 158 1.58 1.27 -3.72
C PHE A 158 1.10 2.69 -3.45
N VAL A 159 0.81 3.48 -4.49
CA VAL A 159 0.26 4.83 -4.30
C VAL A 159 -1.17 4.76 -3.76
N ILE A 160 -2.00 3.82 -4.24
CA ILE A 160 -3.34 3.56 -3.70
C ILE A 160 -3.25 3.14 -2.23
N GLU A 161 -2.37 2.19 -1.92
CA GLU A 161 -2.18 1.70 -0.56
C GLU A 161 -1.76 2.84 0.37
N TRP A 162 -0.74 3.58 -0.01
CA TRP A 162 -0.26 4.73 0.75
C TRP A 162 -1.36 5.75 0.99
N ALA A 163 -2.10 6.14 -0.06
CA ALA A 163 -3.22 7.08 0.06
C ALA A 163 -4.32 6.56 1.00
N THR A 164 -4.57 5.25 0.98
CA THR A 164 -5.59 4.62 1.82
C THR A 164 -5.14 4.55 3.29
N GLN A 165 -3.89 4.15 3.55
CA GLN A 165 -3.32 4.05 4.90
C GLN A 165 -3.20 5.41 5.60
N TRP A 166 -2.84 6.46 4.86
CA TRP A 166 -2.69 7.80 5.46
C TRP A 166 -3.98 8.61 5.45
N GLY A 167 -4.86 8.39 4.47
CA GLY A 167 -6.10 9.17 4.32
C GLY A 167 -7.32 8.53 4.98
N LEU A 168 -7.54 7.24 4.76
CA LEU A 168 -8.80 6.58 5.12
C LEU A 168 -8.68 5.74 6.40
N PHE A 169 -7.54 5.07 6.62
CA PHE A 169 -7.39 4.22 7.81
C PHE A 169 -7.60 4.95 9.15
N PRO A 170 -7.10 6.18 9.35
CA PRO A 170 -7.28 6.91 10.62
C PRO A 170 -8.74 7.17 10.99
N LEU A 171 -9.65 7.19 10.00
CA LEU A 171 -11.08 7.36 10.23
C LEU A 171 -11.80 6.03 10.41
N PHE A 172 -11.47 5.02 9.60
CA PHE A 172 -12.18 3.74 9.60
C PHE A 172 -11.71 2.78 10.70
N PHE A 173 -10.52 2.96 11.27
CA PHE A 173 -9.87 2.04 12.21
C PHE A 173 -9.57 2.70 13.57
N GLN A 174 -10.44 3.60 14.04
CA GLN A 174 -10.26 4.27 15.34
C GLN A 174 -10.32 3.28 16.53
N ASP A 175 -11.16 2.26 16.41
CA ASP A 175 -11.51 1.27 17.44
C ASP A 175 -11.12 -0.16 17.05
N ALA A 176 -10.43 -0.34 15.93
CA ALA A 176 -10.14 -1.67 15.39
C ALA A 176 -8.74 -1.77 14.80
N ARG A 177 -8.13 -2.94 14.96
CA ARG A 177 -6.83 -3.28 14.40
C ARG A 177 -6.95 -3.74 12.94
N PRO A 178 -6.34 -3.06 11.96
CA PRO A 178 -6.39 -3.48 10.56
C PRO A 178 -5.80 -4.88 10.34
N ASP A 179 -4.74 -5.24 11.06
CA ASP A 179 -4.02 -6.52 10.96
C ASP A 179 -4.81 -7.73 11.50
N ARG A 180 -5.80 -7.52 12.38
CA ARG A 180 -6.63 -8.59 12.97
C ARG A 180 -7.95 -8.85 12.25
N LEU A 181 -8.23 -8.15 11.14
CA LEU A 181 -9.44 -8.37 10.37
C LEU A 181 -9.49 -9.81 9.82
N LYS A 182 -10.62 -10.49 9.94
CA LYS A 182 -10.81 -11.80 9.32
C LYS A 182 -10.99 -11.68 7.80
N GLY A 183 -10.32 -12.53 7.04
CA GLY A 183 -10.47 -12.64 5.59
C GLY A 183 -9.72 -11.58 4.77
N ILE A 184 -8.79 -10.85 5.37
CA ILE A 184 -7.90 -9.94 4.62
C ILE A 184 -6.70 -10.68 4.03
N ARG A 185 -6.09 -10.07 3.02
CA ARG A 185 -4.87 -10.57 2.36
C ARG A 185 -3.89 -9.40 2.17
N PRO A 186 -3.25 -8.92 3.24
CA PRO A 186 -2.22 -7.89 3.14
C PRO A 186 -1.02 -8.45 2.37
N ILE A 187 -0.30 -7.58 1.66
CA ILE A 187 0.93 -7.98 0.97
C ILE A 187 2.07 -8.05 1.98
N SER A 188 2.75 -9.21 2.00
CA SER A 188 3.93 -9.43 2.81
C SER A 188 5.09 -8.51 2.41
N LEU A 189 5.91 -8.08 3.37
CA LEU A 189 7.08 -7.25 3.09
C LEU A 189 8.00 -7.86 2.02
N ARG A 190 8.15 -9.19 2.03
CA ARG A 190 8.93 -9.92 1.02
C ARG A 190 8.36 -9.76 -0.38
N MET A 191 7.06 -9.94 -0.53
CA MET A 191 6.39 -9.78 -1.83
C MET A 191 6.45 -8.33 -2.30
N ARG A 192 6.34 -7.35 -1.38
CA ARG A 192 6.55 -5.93 -1.72
C ARG A 192 7.94 -5.72 -2.33
N GLY A 193 8.99 -6.16 -1.63
CA GLY A 193 10.37 -6.04 -2.08
C GLY A 193 10.59 -6.70 -3.45
N PHE A 194 9.99 -7.87 -3.66
CA PHE A 194 10.02 -8.56 -4.95
C PHE A 194 9.35 -7.76 -6.07
N MET A 195 8.11 -7.27 -5.87
CA MET A 195 7.40 -6.45 -6.86
C MET A 195 8.18 -5.18 -7.23
N TRP A 196 8.76 -4.51 -6.22
CA TRP A 196 9.63 -3.35 -6.43
C TRP A 196 10.88 -3.70 -7.24
N ALA A 197 11.57 -4.79 -6.90
CA ALA A 197 12.77 -5.22 -7.60
C ALA A 197 12.48 -5.58 -9.07
N VAL A 198 11.38 -6.28 -9.34
CA VAL A 198 10.96 -6.60 -10.71
C VAL A 198 10.62 -5.31 -11.48
N SER A 199 9.85 -4.41 -10.87
CA SER A 199 9.42 -3.17 -11.51
C SER A 199 10.59 -2.23 -11.81
N ALA A 200 11.53 -2.08 -10.88
CA ALA A 200 12.66 -1.14 -11.00
C ALA A 200 13.84 -1.70 -11.82
N SER A 201 14.02 -3.02 -11.85
CA SER A 201 15.17 -3.64 -12.51
C SER A 201 14.79 -4.43 -13.74
N VAL A 202 13.93 -5.45 -13.60
CA VAL A 202 13.62 -6.39 -14.70
C VAL A 202 12.88 -5.69 -15.83
N CYS A 203 11.94 -4.81 -15.52
CA CYS A 203 11.15 -4.11 -16.54
C CYS A 203 11.99 -3.14 -17.39
N PRO A 204 12.83 -2.24 -16.83
CA PRO A 204 13.73 -1.40 -17.64
C PRO A 204 14.76 -2.20 -18.42
N ILE A 205 15.39 -3.22 -17.81
CA ILE A 205 16.34 -4.09 -18.50
C ILE A 205 15.66 -4.81 -19.66
N GLY A 206 14.47 -5.39 -19.43
CA GLY A 206 13.67 -6.01 -20.47
C GLY A 206 13.38 -5.05 -21.62
N SER A 207 13.01 -3.80 -21.32
CA SER A 207 12.77 -2.79 -22.34
C SER A 207 14.02 -2.44 -23.16
N LEU A 208 15.20 -2.42 -22.53
CA LEU A 208 16.47 -2.20 -23.23
C LEU A 208 16.85 -3.41 -24.09
N LEU A 209 16.68 -4.63 -23.57
CA LEU A 209 16.95 -5.86 -24.29
C LEU A 209 16.08 -6.02 -25.54
N LEU A 210 14.83 -5.55 -25.50
CA LEU A 210 13.98 -5.56 -26.69
C LEU A 210 14.56 -4.73 -27.84
N LEU A 211 15.33 -3.68 -27.58
CA LEU A 211 15.98 -2.91 -28.64
C LEU A 211 17.00 -3.71 -29.44
N LEU A 212 17.65 -4.70 -28.82
CA LEU A 212 18.65 -5.53 -29.50
C LEU A 212 18.04 -6.31 -30.66
N PHE A 213 16.73 -6.50 -30.63
CA PHE A 213 15.97 -7.22 -31.65
C PHE A 213 15.08 -6.30 -32.48
N ALA A 214 15.10 -4.98 -32.23
CA ALA A 214 14.33 -4.00 -32.97
C ALA A 214 14.95 -3.74 -34.35
N PRO A 215 14.15 -3.59 -35.42
CA PRO A 215 14.68 -3.23 -36.73
C PRO A 215 15.32 -1.83 -36.72
N PRO A 216 16.40 -1.61 -37.47
CA PRO A 216 16.92 -0.26 -37.72
C PRO A 216 15.84 0.57 -38.43
N SER A 217 15.43 1.69 -37.83
CA SER A 217 14.47 2.61 -38.44
C SER A 217 15.09 4.00 -38.63
N PRO A 218 14.79 4.73 -39.72
CA PRO A 218 15.41 6.02 -40.05
C PRO A 218 15.12 7.20 -39.09
N GLY A 219 14.44 6.96 -37.95
CA GLY A 219 14.12 7.98 -36.95
C GLY A 219 14.47 7.59 -35.51
N THR A 220 14.91 6.35 -35.28
CA THR A 220 15.26 5.87 -33.95
C THR A 220 16.77 6.00 -33.76
N ASN A 221 17.20 6.97 -32.95
CA ASN A 221 18.57 7.01 -32.46
C ASN A 221 18.68 6.05 -31.26
N PRO A 222 19.36 4.89 -31.38
CA PRO A 222 19.42 3.89 -30.32
C PRO A 222 20.05 4.44 -29.04
N LEU A 223 20.97 5.41 -29.17
CA LEU A 223 21.63 6.06 -28.05
C LEU A 223 20.65 6.97 -27.29
N LEU A 224 19.85 7.78 -27.99
CA LEU A 224 18.82 8.62 -27.35
C LEU A 224 17.74 7.77 -26.66
N PHE A 225 17.33 6.66 -27.27
CA PHE A 225 16.40 5.73 -26.65
C PHE A 225 17.00 5.10 -25.39
N GLY A 226 18.24 4.60 -25.48
CA GLY A 226 18.93 3.99 -24.34
C GLY A 226 19.11 4.97 -23.18
N VAL A 227 19.46 6.23 -23.48
CA VAL A 227 19.52 7.30 -22.48
C VAL A 227 18.16 7.55 -21.85
N PHE A 228 17.09 7.65 -22.64
CA PHE A 228 15.74 7.87 -22.12
C PHE A 228 15.27 6.74 -21.19
N VAL A 229 15.40 5.49 -21.62
CA VAL A 229 15.05 4.32 -20.80
C VAL A 229 15.93 4.23 -19.56
N GLY A 230 17.22 4.57 -19.67
CA GLY A 230 18.14 4.66 -18.53
C GLY A 230 17.69 5.72 -17.51
N VAL A 231 17.37 6.93 -17.96
CA VAL A 231 16.89 8.03 -17.11
C VAL A 231 15.58 7.65 -16.42
N ILE A 232 14.61 7.10 -17.18
CA ILE A 232 13.34 6.65 -16.61
C ILE A 232 13.54 5.49 -15.63
N GLY A 233 14.39 4.52 -15.97
CA GLY A 233 14.75 3.40 -15.11
C GLY A 233 15.37 3.86 -13.79
N VAL A 234 16.31 4.81 -13.84
CA VAL A 234 16.91 5.43 -12.64
C VAL A 234 15.86 6.20 -11.85
N ALA A 235 14.99 6.99 -12.50
CA ALA A 235 13.93 7.72 -11.81
C ALA A 235 12.96 6.77 -11.08
N PHE A 236 12.55 5.68 -11.72
CA PHE A 236 11.74 4.65 -11.09
C PHE A 236 12.48 3.93 -9.96
N ALA A 237 13.76 3.60 -10.13
CA ALA A 237 14.56 2.97 -9.10
C ALA A 237 14.71 3.87 -7.86
N LEU A 238 14.97 5.17 -8.06
CA LEU A 238 15.01 6.15 -6.97
C LEU A 238 13.65 6.30 -6.28
N PHE A 239 12.57 6.41 -7.04
CA PHE A 239 11.21 6.46 -6.50
C PHE A 239 10.88 5.20 -5.67
N SER A 240 11.29 4.04 -6.18
CA SER A 240 11.15 2.74 -5.50
C SER A 240 11.94 2.70 -4.20
N ALA A 241 13.19 3.14 -4.22
CA ALA A 241 14.04 3.22 -3.03
C ALA A 241 13.45 4.15 -1.96
N LEU A 242 12.91 5.31 -2.37
CA LEU A 242 12.22 6.23 -1.45
C LEU A 242 10.99 5.59 -0.79
N LEU A 243 10.21 4.81 -1.55
CA LEU A 243 9.04 4.12 -1.02
C LEU A 243 9.40 2.92 -0.15
N ILE A 244 10.49 2.20 -0.44
CA ILE A 244 11.06 1.18 0.44
C ILE A 244 11.51 1.82 1.76
N GLY A 245 12.25 2.92 1.70
CA GLY A 245 12.67 3.68 2.89
C GLY A 245 11.47 4.04 3.78
N ARG A 246 10.41 4.63 3.19
CA ARG A 246 9.20 4.95 3.95
C ARG A 246 8.40 3.74 4.41
N SER A 247 8.45 2.63 3.67
CA SER A 247 7.64 1.46 4.02
C SER A 247 8.27 0.54 5.07
N VAL A 248 9.59 0.66 5.28
CA VAL A 248 10.37 -0.18 6.19
C VAL A 248 11.12 0.64 7.23
N ALA A 249 11.90 1.64 6.83
CA ALA A 249 12.74 2.40 7.77
C ALA A 249 11.90 3.24 8.73
N GLU A 250 10.88 3.95 8.23
CA GLU A 250 10.02 4.80 9.06
C GLU A 250 9.30 4.01 10.18
N PRO A 251 8.62 2.88 9.92
CA PRO A 251 8.05 2.05 11.01
C PRO A 251 9.08 1.50 12.00
N VAL A 252 10.30 1.20 11.53
CA VAL A 252 11.40 0.71 12.38
C VAL A 252 11.91 1.82 13.30
N ASP A 253 12.09 3.03 12.76
CA ASP A 253 12.51 4.20 13.54
C ASP A 253 11.43 4.60 14.56
N GLU A 254 10.14 4.60 14.19
CA GLU A 254 9.02 4.84 15.11
C GLU A 254 9.01 3.82 16.27
N LEU A 255 9.17 2.54 15.98
CA LEU A 255 9.26 1.49 17.01
C LEU A 255 10.51 1.64 17.88
N ARG A 256 11.67 2.00 17.29
CA ARG A 256 12.91 2.23 18.03
C ARG A 256 12.75 3.38 19.01
N GLU A 257 12.21 4.51 18.57
CA GLU A 257 12.00 5.69 19.41
C GLU A 257 11.01 5.40 20.54
N ALA A 258 9.91 4.71 20.24
CA ALA A 258 8.94 4.30 21.25
C ALA A 258 9.55 3.33 22.26
N ALA A 259 10.34 2.35 21.81
CA ALA A 259 11.01 1.41 22.70
C ALA A 259 12.01 2.12 23.63
N GLN A 260 12.79 3.07 23.11
CA GLN A 260 13.70 3.89 23.93
C GLN A 260 12.95 4.71 24.98
N ALA A 261 11.79 5.29 24.62
CA ALA A 261 10.95 6.02 25.57
C ALA A 261 10.43 5.10 26.69
N VAL A 262 9.99 3.88 26.35
CA VAL A 262 9.56 2.87 27.33
C VAL A 262 10.69 2.49 28.28
N THR A 263 11.92 2.31 27.77
CA THR A 263 13.11 2.04 28.61
C THR A 263 13.40 3.18 29.60
N GLN A 264 13.05 4.41 29.25
CA GLN A 264 13.20 5.58 30.13
C GLN A 264 12.02 5.74 31.13
N GLY A 265 11.12 4.75 31.22
CA GLY A 265 9.95 4.78 32.10
C GLY A 265 8.75 5.54 31.56
N ARG A 266 8.79 6.03 30.31
CA ARG A 266 7.66 6.70 29.66
C ARG A 266 6.71 5.67 29.07
N LEU A 267 5.70 5.29 29.84
CA LEU A 267 4.72 4.27 29.47
C LEU A 267 3.48 4.84 28.78
N ASP A 268 3.41 6.16 28.56
CA ASP A 268 2.32 6.88 27.87
C ASP A 268 2.44 6.86 26.34
N VAL A 269 3.54 6.34 25.80
CA VAL A 269 3.79 6.26 24.36
C VAL A 269 2.87 5.27 23.64
N GLN A 270 2.47 5.60 22.41
CA GLN A 270 1.74 4.72 21.50
C GLN A 270 2.22 4.93 20.07
N VAL A 271 2.49 3.83 19.37
CA VAL A 271 2.87 3.87 17.94
C VAL A 271 1.60 3.78 17.08
N PRO A 272 1.38 4.70 16.11
CA PRO A 272 0.16 4.70 15.29
C PRO A 272 0.00 3.44 14.44
N LEU A 273 -1.10 2.70 14.64
CA LEU A 273 -1.38 1.49 13.87
C LEU A 273 -2.11 1.81 12.56
N ARG A 274 -1.35 2.13 11.49
CA ARG A 274 -1.90 2.50 10.17
C ARG A 274 -1.72 1.43 9.08
N ARG A 275 -1.52 0.17 9.47
CA ARG A 275 -1.15 -0.90 8.55
C ARG A 275 -1.77 -2.24 8.94
N ALA A 276 -1.94 -3.08 7.94
CA ALA A 276 -2.45 -4.44 8.07
C ALA A 276 -1.40 -5.52 7.75
N ASP A 277 -0.17 -5.11 7.44
CA ASP A 277 0.96 -6.00 7.11
C ASP A 277 1.68 -6.50 8.39
N GLU A 278 2.83 -7.14 8.22
CA GLU A 278 3.62 -7.69 9.33
C GLU A 278 4.07 -6.62 10.33
N PHE A 279 4.31 -5.38 9.87
CA PHE A 279 4.57 -4.26 10.78
C PHE A 279 3.34 -3.86 11.57
N GLY A 280 2.15 -3.91 10.96
CA GLY A 280 0.89 -3.71 11.69
C GLY A 280 0.75 -4.68 12.86
N ALA A 281 1.00 -5.97 12.62
CA ALA A 281 0.99 -6.98 13.69
C ALA A 281 2.02 -6.64 14.79
N LEU A 282 3.26 -6.34 14.42
CA LEU A 282 4.34 -6.03 15.37
C LEU A 282 4.02 -4.78 16.21
N ILE A 283 3.58 -3.69 15.59
CA ILE A 283 3.17 -2.45 16.27
C ILE A 283 2.04 -2.74 17.25
N GLY A 284 1.05 -3.53 16.85
CA GLY A 284 -0.08 -3.88 17.70
C GLY A 284 0.33 -4.70 18.93
N GLU A 285 1.25 -5.65 18.78
CA GLU A 285 1.77 -6.41 19.94
C GLU A 285 2.69 -5.57 20.83
N PHE A 286 3.50 -4.68 20.25
CA PHE A 286 4.30 -3.72 21.01
C PHE A 286 3.42 -2.80 21.86
N ASN A 287 2.38 -2.19 21.28
CA ASN A 287 1.45 -1.33 22.01
C ASN A 287 0.70 -2.08 23.13
N LEU A 288 0.37 -3.37 22.92
CA LEU A 288 -0.24 -4.20 23.95
C LEU A 288 0.71 -4.43 25.13
N MET A 289 1.99 -4.72 24.85
CA MET A 289 3.02 -4.84 25.89
C MET A 289 3.17 -3.55 26.70
N VAL A 290 3.24 -2.38 26.04
CA VAL A 290 3.35 -1.08 26.74
C VAL A 290 2.13 -0.81 27.62
N THR A 291 0.94 -1.15 27.14
CA THR A 291 -0.30 -1.03 27.93
C THR A 291 -0.23 -1.91 29.18
N GLY A 292 0.19 -3.17 29.05
CA GLY A 292 0.36 -4.06 30.20
C GLY A 292 1.43 -3.61 31.19
N LEU A 293 2.51 -2.97 30.72
CA LEU A 293 3.51 -2.33 31.60
C LEU A 293 2.90 -1.16 32.39
N ARG A 294 2.12 -0.31 31.71
CA ARG A 294 1.45 0.84 32.33
C ARG A 294 0.47 0.39 33.42
N GLU A 295 -0.33 -0.63 33.15
CA GLU A 295 -1.28 -1.20 34.12
C GLU A 295 -0.55 -1.78 35.34
N LYS A 296 0.55 -2.51 35.13
CA LYS A 296 1.38 -3.05 36.23
C LYS A 296 1.98 -1.94 37.09
N GLU A 297 2.47 -0.86 36.47
CA GLU A 297 3.03 0.29 37.19
C GLU A 297 1.95 1.01 38.01
N GLN A 298 0.76 1.22 37.43
CA GLN A 298 -0.37 1.83 38.13
C GLN A 298 -0.84 0.98 39.32
N LEU A 299 -0.85 -0.36 39.17
CA LEU A 299 -1.12 -1.28 40.28
C LEU A 299 -0.06 -1.15 41.38
N ARG A 300 1.23 -1.16 41.06
CA ARG A 300 2.31 -0.99 42.07
C ARG A 300 2.17 0.33 42.83
N GLN A 301 1.87 1.43 42.14
CA GLN A 301 1.68 2.73 42.77
C GLN A 301 0.46 2.75 43.69
N THR A 302 -0.65 2.14 43.27
CA THR A 302 -1.89 2.09 44.07
C THR A 302 -1.77 1.17 45.29
N PHE A 303 -1.17 -0.01 45.12
CA PHE A 303 -0.93 -0.95 46.22
C PHE A 303 0.13 -0.46 47.20
N GLY A 304 1.22 0.16 46.72
CA GLY A 304 2.25 0.74 47.60
C GLY A 304 1.75 1.90 48.46
N ALA A 305 0.65 2.56 48.06
CA ALA A 305 0.00 3.60 48.84
C ALA A 305 -0.90 3.05 49.97
N HIS A 306 -1.41 1.82 49.86
CA HIS A 306 -2.37 1.23 50.82
C HIS A 306 -1.75 0.12 51.68
N VAL A 307 -0.79 -0.60 51.14
CA VAL A 307 -0.04 -1.65 51.82
C VAL A 307 1.38 -1.11 51.96
N GLY A 308 1.83 -0.86 53.20
CA GLY A 308 3.15 -0.28 53.45
C GLY A 308 4.22 -0.95 52.58
N ARG A 309 5.02 -0.16 51.87
CA ARG A 309 5.92 -0.58 50.77
C ARG A 309 6.63 -1.93 50.96
N LYS A 310 7.05 -2.26 52.19
CA LYS A 310 7.67 -3.56 52.55
C LYS A 310 6.74 -4.76 52.33
N ALA A 311 5.48 -4.69 52.76
CA ALA A 311 4.54 -5.79 52.61
C ALA A 311 4.14 -6.02 51.15
N ALA A 312 4.03 -4.97 50.33
CA ALA A 312 3.76 -5.10 48.89
C ALA A 312 4.95 -5.73 48.13
N GLU A 313 6.19 -5.35 48.45
CA GLU A 313 7.41 -5.97 47.87
C GLU A 313 7.51 -7.46 48.24
N GLU A 314 7.17 -7.82 49.48
CA GLU A 314 7.25 -9.19 50.02
C GLU A 314 6.17 -10.12 49.45
N ILE A 315 4.96 -9.60 49.17
CA ILE A 315 3.88 -10.33 48.50
C ILE A 315 4.15 -10.52 47.00
N LEU A 316 4.81 -9.57 46.33
CA LEU A 316 5.14 -9.69 44.90
C LEU A 316 6.33 -10.63 44.62
N THR A 317 7.20 -10.88 45.61
CA THR A 317 8.36 -11.77 45.47
C THR A 317 8.09 -13.21 45.89
N ARG A 318 7.09 -13.45 46.75
CA ARG A 318 6.65 -14.80 47.11
C ARG A 318 5.39 -15.12 46.33
N ASP A 319 5.37 -16.24 45.61
CA ASP A 319 4.11 -16.90 45.21
C ASP A 319 3.53 -17.52 46.50
N PRO A 320 2.62 -16.84 47.21
CA PRO A 320 2.09 -17.38 48.43
C PRO A 320 1.04 -18.37 47.96
N GLY A 321 1.31 -19.67 48.06
CA GLY A 321 0.23 -20.65 47.96
C GLY A 321 -0.92 -20.31 48.91
N LEU A 322 -1.96 -21.14 48.95
CA LEU A 322 -3.14 -20.94 49.82
C LEU A 322 -2.86 -21.09 51.34
N GLY A 323 -1.67 -20.73 51.84
CA GLY A 323 -1.28 -20.78 53.24
C GLY A 323 -1.04 -19.38 53.82
N GLY A 324 -1.61 -19.12 55.01
CA GLY A 324 -1.33 -17.92 55.80
C GLY A 324 -0.21 -18.14 56.82
N THR A 325 0.35 -17.04 57.34
CA THR A 325 1.28 -17.05 58.48
C THR A 325 0.68 -16.29 59.64
N GLU A 326 0.66 -16.86 60.85
CA GLU A 326 0.38 -16.08 62.05
C GLU A 326 1.51 -15.08 62.28
N GLN A 327 1.15 -13.81 62.46
CA GLN A 327 2.07 -12.74 62.83
C GLN A 327 1.48 -11.91 63.96
N GLU A 328 2.31 -11.56 64.92
CA GLU A 328 1.96 -10.62 65.97
C GLU A 328 2.02 -9.19 65.41
N ILE A 329 0.87 -8.50 65.40
CA ILE A 329 0.75 -7.13 64.89
C ILE A 329 0.21 -6.20 65.97
N THR A 330 0.74 -4.97 66.02
CA THR A 330 0.21 -3.89 66.86
C THR A 330 -0.68 -2.99 65.99
N VAL A 331 -1.94 -2.84 66.39
CA VAL A 331 -2.93 -2.01 65.68
C VAL A 331 -3.17 -0.73 66.49
N MET A 332 -3.09 0.43 65.83
CA MET A 332 -3.44 1.72 66.42
C MET A 332 -4.79 2.17 65.89
N PHE A 333 -5.74 2.45 66.79
CA PHE A 333 -7.03 3.02 66.44
C PHE A 333 -7.05 4.51 66.74
N VAL A 334 -7.45 5.33 65.77
CA VAL A 334 -7.61 6.78 65.93
C VAL A 334 -9.01 7.13 65.45
N ASP A 335 -9.76 7.80 66.30
CA ASP A 335 -11.10 8.30 66.00
C ASP A 335 -11.18 9.80 66.26
N ILE A 336 -12.08 10.47 65.56
CA ILE A 336 -12.37 11.89 65.73
C ILE A 336 -13.62 12.02 66.59
N ARG A 337 -13.51 12.76 67.69
CA ARG A 337 -14.63 13.00 68.59
C ARG A 337 -15.78 13.70 67.84
N SER A 338 -16.96 13.10 67.87
CA SER A 338 -18.22 13.64 67.32
C SER A 338 -18.35 13.66 65.79
N PHE A 339 -17.77 12.68 65.09
CA PHE A 339 -18.00 12.45 63.66
C PHE A 339 -19.24 11.58 63.38
#